data_AF-A0A699K330-F1
#
_entry.id   AF-A0A699K330-F1
#
_cell.length_a   1.000
_cell.length_b   1.000
_cell.length_c   1.000
_cell.angle_alpha   90.00
_cell.angle_beta   90.00
_cell.angle_gamma   90.00
#
_symmetry.space_group_name_H-M   'P 1'
#
loop_
_entity.id
_entity.type
_entity.pdbx_description
1 polymer ?
#
loop_
_entity_poly.entity_id
_entity_poly.type
_entity_poly.pdbx_seq_one_letter_code
_entity_poly.pdbx_strand_id
1 'polypeptide(L)'
;MVKSFKEKKLKKFDFVTEDGWHIYLSKEQINNQKKLEEEAKAEAAKQEGEVKKAEVIDLLGTEVVHKYYNYKLQYDRYYDKILNRRAESRITNCDILTSKGPITFKVYREDGTYEVIPNFKVSDLHLCEWREVMKACPDRNRKGCKPSMIKYKQE
;
A
#
# COMPACT_ATOMS: atom_id res chain seq x y z
N MET A 1 15.30 -15.80 -61.10
CA MET A 1 15.35 -14.46 -60.47
C MET A 1 15.69 -14.66 -59.00
N VAL A 2 16.96 -14.50 -58.62
CA VAL A 2 17.45 -14.79 -57.25
C VAL A 2 17.35 -13.51 -56.42
N LYS A 3 16.49 -13.50 -55.39
CA LYS A 3 16.39 -12.39 -54.44
C LYS A 3 17.55 -12.48 -53.44
N SER A 4 18.50 -11.55 -53.52
CA SER A 4 19.52 -11.40 -52.49
C SER A 4 18.90 -10.77 -51.23
N PHE A 5 18.96 -11.48 -50.11
CA PHE A 5 18.63 -10.93 -48.80
C PHE A 5 19.84 -10.13 -48.30
N LYS A 6 19.68 -8.81 -48.14
CA LYS A 6 20.69 -7.97 -47.48
C LYS A 6 20.66 -8.28 -45.97
N GLU A 7 21.68 -8.97 -45.46
CA GLU A 7 21.85 -9.18 -44.02
C GLU A 7 21.99 -7.82 -43.31
N LYS A 8 21.06 -7.53 -42.39
CA LYS A 8 21.15 -6.36 -41.52
C LYS A 8 22.31 -6.57 -40.55
N LYS A 9 23.34 -5.72 -40.63
CA LYS A 9 24.45 -5.71 -39.66
C LYS A 9 23.90 -5.49 -38.25
N LEU A 10 23.91 -6.53 -37.42
CA LEU A 10 23.54 -6.43 -36.01
C LEU A 10 24.63 -5.62 -35.28
N LYS A 11 24.22 -4.60 -34.51
CA LYS A 11 25.12 -3.89 -33.59
C LYS A 11 25.62 -4.90 -32.54
N LYS A 12 26.91 -5.21 -32.56
CA LYS A 12 27.61 -6.01 -31.54
C LYS A 12 28.13 -5.07 -30.47
N PHE A 13 28.01 -5.45 -29.21
CA PHE A 13 28.65 -4.75 -28.09
C PHE A 13 29.94 -5.48 -27.74
N ASP A 14 31.01 -4.73 -27.46
CA ASP A 14 32.34 -5.25 -27.14
C ASP A 14 32.63 -4.96 -25.66
N PHE A 15 32.92 -6.00 -24.89
CA PHE A 15 33.28 -5.91 -23.49
C PHE A 15 34.69 -6.48 -23.32
N VAL A 16 35.57 -5.70 -22.69
CA VAL A 16 36.95 -6.11 -22.40
C VAL A 16 37.02 -6.54 -20.94
N THR A 17 37.44 -7.77 -20.71
CA THR A 17 37.72 -8.31 -19.36
C THR A 17 39.04 -7.76 -18.82
N GLU A 18 39.29 -7.91 -17.51
CA GLU A 18 40.54 -7.43 -16.89
C GLU A 18 41.81 -8.06 -17.51
N ASP A 19 41.70 -9.28 -18.05
CA ASP A 19 42.76 -9.99 -18.78
C ASP A 19 42.90 -9.57 -20.25
N GLY A 20 42.13 -8.57 -20.68
CA GLY A 20 42.14 -8.05 -22.06
C GLY A 20 41.39 -8.91 -23.07
N TRP A 21 40.62 -9.92 -22.65
CA TRP A 21 39.80 -10.72 -23.57
C TRP A 21 38.51 -9.99 -23.95
N HIS A 22 38.20 -10.00 -25.25
CA HIS A 22 37.01 -9.40 -25.84
C HIS A 22 35.84 -10.40 -25.85
N ILE A 23 34.72 -10.01 -25.23
CA ILE A 23 33.47 -10.77 -25.22
C ILE A 23 32.44 -10.03 -26.07
N TYR A 24 31.94 -10.72 -27.10
CA TYR A 24 30.88 -10.19 -27.96
C TYR A 24 29.53 -10.75 -27.54
N LEU A 25 28.62 -9.86 -27.13
CA LEU A 25 27.24 -10.22 -26.82
C LEU A 25 26.29 -9.69 -27.90
N SER A 26 25.32 -10.53 -28.27
CA SER A 26 24.18 -10.12 -29.10
C SER A 26 23.18 -9.30 -28.26
N LYS A 27 22.37 -8.48 -28.93
CA LYS A 27 21.28 -7.75 -28.26
C LYS A 27 20.32 -8.67 -27.51
N GLU A 28 20.08 -9.86 -28.06
CA GLU A 28 19.20 -10.86 -27.46
C GLU A 28 19.80 -11.40 -26.16
N GLN A 29 21.11 -11.69 -26.16
CA GLN A 29 21.83 -12.11 -24.95
C GLN A 29 21.79 -11.04 -23.86
N ILE A 30 21.97 -9.77 -24.21
CA ILE A 30 21.89 -8.64 -23.26
C ILE A 30 20.49 -8.51 -22.67
N ASN A 31 19.44 -8.62 -23.50
CA ASN A 31 18.06 -8.56 -23.03
C ASN A 31 17.73 -9.75 -22.10
N ASN A 32 18.20 -10.95 -22.44
CA ASN A 32 18.01 -12.14 -21.62
C ASN A 32 18.73 -12.00 -20.26
N GLN A 33 19.95 -11.47 -20.23
CA GLN A 33 20.66 -11.18 -18.98
C GLN A 33 19.92 -10.15 -18.12
N LYS A 34 19.44 -9.05 -18.71
CA LYS A 34 18.62 -8.07 -17.98
C LYS A 34 17.36 -8.69 -17.38
N LYS A 35 16.69 -9.56 -18.13
CA LYS A 35 15.51 -10.27 -17.64
C LYS A 35 15.86 -11.18 -16.45
N LEU A 36 16.95 -11.94 -16.54
CA LEU A 36 17.42 -12.79 -15.45
C LEU A 36 17.82 -11.98 -14.22
N GLU A 37 18.45 -10.81 -14.40
CA GLU A 37 18.80 -9.92 -13.31
C GLU A 37 17.56 -9.39 -12.57
N GLU A 38 16.53 -8.95 -13.31
CA GLU A 38 15.26 -8.51 -12.73
C GLU A 38 14.52 -9.65 -12.01
N GLU A 39 14.52 -10.86 -12.58
CA GLU A 39 13.95 -12.05 -11.94
C GLU A 39 14.70 -12.40 -10.64
N ALA A 40 16.04 -12.35 -10.65
CA ALA A 40 16.84 -12.60 -9.46
C ALA A 40 16.60 -11.56 -8.35
N LYS A 41 16.47 -10.27 -8.70
CA LYS A 41 16.12 -9.21 -7.75
C LYS A 41 14.74 -9.43 -7.15
N ALA A 42 13.75 -9.79 -7.97
CA ALA A 42 12.39 -10.08 -7.49
C ALA A 42 12.37 -11.28 -6.55
N GLU A 43 13.14 -12.33 -6.86
CA GLU A 43 13.22 -13.52 -6.02
C GLU A 43 13.92 -13.26 -4.69
N ALA A 44 15.03 -12.50 -4.70
CA ALA A 44 15.71 -12.07 -3.47
C ALA A 44 14.78 -11.26 -2.56
N ALA A 45 13.98 -10.35 -3.12
CA ALA A 45 13.02 -9.56 -2.35
C ALA A 45 11.91 -10.41 -1.72
N LYS A 46 11.44 -11.47 -2.41
CA LYS A 46 10.48 -12.43 -1.82
C LYS A 46 11.11 -13.20 -0.66
N GLN A 47 12.32 -13.73 -0.83
CA GLN A 47 13.02 -14.47 0.20
C GLN A 47 13.27 -13.61 1.44
N GLU A 48 13.69 -12.35 1.28
CA GLU A 48 13.86 -11.42 2.38
C GLU A 48 12.53 -11.20 3.14
N GLY A 49 11.41 -11.10 2.42
CA GLY A 49 10.08 -11.01 3.01
C GLY A 49 9.68 -12.25 3.82
N GLU A 50 10.02 -13.44 3.34
CA GLU A 50 9.77 -14.70 4.04
C GLU A 50 10.63 -14.84 5.30
N VAL A 51 11.92 -14.50 5.23
CA VAL A 51 12.83 -14.50 6.38
C VAL A 51 12.32 -13.55 7.46
N LYS A 52 11.98 -12.31 7.11
CA LYS A 52 11.40 -11.34 8.05
C LYS A 52 10.10 -11.85 8.69
N LYS A 53 9.25 -12.51 7.90
CA LYS A 53 8.00 -13.10 8.42
C LYS A 53 8.29 -14.22 9.41
N ALA A 54 9.25 -15.09 9.10
CA ALA A 54 9.67 -16.18 9.98
C ALA A 54 10.25 -15.65 11.30
N GLU A 55 11.12 -14.63 11.25
CA GLU A 55 11.65 -13.98 12.45
C GLU A 55 10.55 -13.39 13.35
N VAL A 56 9.55 -12.73 12.75
CA VAL A 56 8.41 -12.18 13.49
C VAL A 56 7.55 -13.29 14.11
N ILE A 57 7.38 -14.42 13.41
CA ILE A 57 6.67 -15.60 13.92
C ILE A 57 7.44 -16.24 15.08
N ASP A 58 8.77 -16.36 14.98
CA ASP A 58 9.61 -16.89 16.06
C ASP A 58 9.56 -16.00 17.30
N LEU A 59 9.63 -14.67 17.11
CA LEU A 59 9.61 -13.69 18.19
C LEU A 59 8.24 -13.59 18.91
N LEU A 60 7.13 -13.60 18.16
CA LEU A 60 5.79 -13.30 18.69
C LEU A 60 4.88 -14.53 18.80
N GLY A 61 5.25 -15.63 18.16
CA GLY A 61 4.42 -16.81 17.99
C GLY A 61 3.43 -16.69 16.83
N THR A 62 3.19 -17.82 16.16
CA THR A 62 2.29 -17.94 15.00
C THR A 62 0.88 -17.42 15.28
N GLU A 63 0.34 -17.69 16.47
CA GLU A 63 -1.02 -17.31 16.85
C GLU A 63 -1.20 -15.78 16.91
N VAL A 64 -0.24 -15.08 17.52
CA VAL A 64 -0.27 -13.61 17.64
C VAL A 64 -0.14 -12.96 16.27
N VAL A 65 0.78 -13.45 15.43
CA VAL A 65 0.99 -12.95 14.08
C VAL A 65 -0.27 -13.16 13.23
N HIS A 66 -0.88 -14.35 13.27
CA HIS A 66 -2.10 -14.64 12.54
C HIS A 66 -3.26 -13.74 12.98
N LYS A 67 -3.42 -13.54 14.29
CA LYS A 67 -4.43 -12.64 14.86
C LYS A 67 -4.23 -11.19 14.36
N TYR A 68 -3.00 -10.69 14.37
CA TYR A 68 -2.66 -9.37 13.85
C TYR A 68 -3.02 -9.21 12.36
N TYR A 69 -2.64 -10.16 11.50
CA TYR A 69 -2.97 -10.11 10.08
C TYR A 69 -4.48 -10.11 9.82
N ASN A 70 -5.23 -10.92 10.56
CA ASN A 70 -6.69 -10.92 10.46
C ASN A 70 -7.29 -9.57 10.84
N TYR A 71 -6.79 -8.91 11.89
CA TYR A 71 -7.24 -7.57 12.24
C TYR A 71 -6.86 -6.52 11.22
N LYS A 72 -5.66 -6.61 10.65
CA LYS A 72 -5.24 -5.74 9.55
C LYS A 72 -6.16 -5.90 8.33
N LEU A 73 -6.48 -7.14 7.94
CA LEU A 73 -7.40 -7.39 6.83
C LEU A 73 -8.81 -6.83 7.07
N GLN A 74 -9.33 -6.95 8.30
CA GLN A 74 -10.61 -6.35 8.67
C GLN A 74 -10.57 -4.82 8.62
N TYR A 75 -9.46 -4.23 9.09
CA TYR A 75 -9.24 -2.79 9.03
C TYR A 75 -9.15 -2.29 7.57
N ASP A 76 -8.38 -2.96 6.71
CA ASP A 76 -8.22 -2.61 5.31
C ASP A 76 -9.58 -2.69 4.58
N ARG A 77 -10.36 -3.76 4.81
CA ARG A 77 -11.72 -3.89 4.29
C ARG A 77 -12.65 -2.77 4.76
N TYR A 78 -12.54 -2.37 6.02
CA TYR A 78 -13.29 -1.23 6.56
C TYR A 78 -12.87 0.08 5.88
N TYR A 79 -11.56 0.29 5.69
CA TYR A 79 -11.02 1.48 5.06
C TYR A 79 -11.48 1.61 3.60
N ASP A 80 -11.45 0.51 2.83
CA ASP A 80 -11.96 0.48 1.46
C ASP A 80 -13.45 0.82 1.38
N LYS A 81 -14.28 0.31 2.30
CA LYS A 81 -15.70 0.68 2.38
C LYS A 81 -15.88 2.18 2.60
N ILE A 82 -15.08 2.79 3.48
CA ILE A 82 -15.15 4.22 3.75
C ILE A 82 -14.72 5.03 2.53
N LEU A 83 -13.64 4.62 1.85
CA LEU A 83 -13.19 5.26 0.62
C LEU A 83 -14.22 5.16 -0.50
N ASN A 84 -14.80 3.97 -0.72
CA ASN A 84 -15.82 3.75 -1.74
C ASN A 84 -17.07 4.61 -1.48
N ARG A 85 -17.52 4.72 -0.22
CA ARG A 85 -18.66 5.59 0.13
C ARG A 85 -18.35 7.07 -0.07
N ARG A 86 -17.12 7.52 0.23
CA ARG A 86 -16.69 8.91 -0.06
C ARG A 86 -16.72 9.18 -1.55
N ALA A 87 -16.22 8.24 -2.36
CA ALA A 87 -16.25 8.33 -3.81
C ALA A 87 -17.69 8.35 -4.35
N GLU A 88 -18.56 7.45 -3.89
CA GLU A 88 -19.99 7.42 -4.27
C GLU A 88 -20.72 8.71 -3.89
N SER A 89 -20.44 9.23 -2.70
CA SER A 89 -21.05 10.46 -2.19
C SER A 89 -20.40 11.73 -2.76
N ARG A 90 -19.35 11.60 -3.58
CA ARG A 90 -18.54 12.70 -4.12
C ARG A 90 -18.06 13.67 -3.04
N ILE A 91 -17.69 13.14 -1.88
CA ILE A 91 -17.26 13.96 -0.74
C ILE A 91 -15.77 14.26 -0.90
N THR A 92 -15.43 15.55 -0.99
CA THR A 92 -14.05 16.02 -1.10
C THR A 92 -13.41 16.27 0.27
N ASN A 93 -14.17 16.87 1.19
CA ASN A 93 -13.69 17.23 2.52
C ASN A 93 -14.81 17.24 3.57
N CYS A 94 -14.46 17.18 4.85
CA CYS A 94 -15.40 17.30 5.98
C CYS A 94 -14.80 18.15 7.10
N ASP A 95 -15.51 19.19 7.54
CA ASP A 95 -15.17 19.98 8.72
C ASP A 95 -16.08 19.64 9.91
N ILE A 96 -15.51 19.67 11.12
CA ILE A 96 -16.28 19.58 12.37
C ILE A 96 -16.56 21.01 12.83
N LEU A 97 -17.84 21.41 12.79
CA LEU A 97 -18.24 22.79 13.14
C LEU A 97 -18.37 23.00 14.65
N THR A 98 -18.78 21.98 15.40
CA THR A 98 -19.00 22.07 16.86
C THR A 98 -18.46 20.84 17.59
N SER A 99 -17.67 21.07 18.63
CA SER A 99 -17.12 20.00 19.50
C SER A 99 -17.75 19.97 20.91
N LYS A 100 -18.49 21.02 21.29
CA LYS A 100 -19.23 21.09 22.56
C LYS A 100 -20.73 20.95 22.28
N GLY A 101 -21.28 19.75 22.53
CA GLY A 101 -22.68 19.42 22.25
C GLY A 101 -22.83 18.39 21.11
N PRO A 102 -24.03 18.23 20.53
CA PRO A 102 -24.22 17.38 19.37
C PRO A 102 -23.28 17.82 18.23
N ILE A 103 -22.49 16.87 17.71
CA ILE A 103 -21.47 17.15 16.70
C ILE A 103 -22.17 17.57 15.42
N THR A 104 -21.71 18.64 14.80
CA THR A 104 -22.20 19.08 13.49
C THR A 104 -21.07 18.96 12.47
N PHE A 105 -21.33 18.25 11.37
CA PHE A 105 -20.41 18.13 10.25
C PHE A 105 -20.80 19.06 9.12
N LYS A 106 -19.80 19.64 8.46
CA LYS A 106 -19.96 20.28 7.15
C LYS A 106 -19.23 19.45 6.12
N VAL A 107 -19.98 18.83 5.23
CA VAL A 107 -19.48 17.93 4.19
C VAL A 107 -19.40 18.71 2.89
N TYR A 108 -18.23 18.75 2.28
CA TYR A 108 -18.00 19.40 0.97
C TYR A 108 -18.06 18.36 -0.13
N ARG A 109 -18.71 18.71 -1.24
CA ARG A 109 -18.86 17.85 -2.41
C ARG A 109 -17.98 18.34 -3.57
N GLU A 110 -17.73 17.47 -4.53
CA GLU A 110 -16.93 17.80 -5.73
C GLU A 110 -17.56 18.90 -6.60
N ASP A 111 -18.88 19.03 -6.57
CA ASP A 111 -19.61 20.07 -7.30
C ASP A 111 -19.53 21.46 -6.64
N GLY A 112 -18.77 21.59 -5.54
CA GLY A 112 -18.62 22.83 -4.78
C GLY A 112 -19.76 23.11 -3.79
N THR A 113 -20.77 22.24 -3.72
CA THR A 113 -21.82 22.36 -2.71
C THR A 113 -21.36 21.83 -1.36
N TYR A 114 -22.05 22.23 -0.30
CA TYR A 114 -21.83 21.69 1.03
C TYR A 114 -23.15 21.33 1.71
N GLU A 115 -23.08 20.33 2.58
CA GLU A 115 -24.19 19.87 3.40
C GLU A 115 -23.80 19.97 4.87
N VAL A 116 -24.67 20.58 5.69
CA VAL A 116 -24.49 20.65 7.14
C VAL A 116 -25.35 19.58 7.78
N ILE A 117 -24.71 18.61 8.44
CA ILE A 117 -25.37 17.50 9.13
C ILE A 117 -25.35 17.78 10.63
N PRO A 118 -26.46 18.30 11.21
CA PRO A 118 -26.55 18.54 12.64
C PRO A 118 -26.78 17.24 13.42
N ASN A 119 -26.44 17.27 14.71
CA ASN A 119 -26.65 16.15 15.63
C ASN A 119 -26.05 14.82 15.17
N PHE A 120 -24.97 14.89 14.41
CA PHE A 120 -24.25 13.73 13.93
C PHE A 120 -23.76 12.93 15.14
N LYS A 121 -24.28 11.71 15.32
CA LYS A 121 -23.85 10.88 16.43
C LYS A 121 -22.52 10.26 16.03
N VAL A 122 -21.60 10.14 16.98
CA VAL A 122 -20.38 9.37 16.74
C VAL A 122 -20.74 7.90 16.40
N SER A 123 -21.91 7.40 16.81
CA SER A 123 -22.44 6.11 16.33
C SER A 123 -22.64 6.06 14.81
N ASP A 124 -23.03 7.18 14.22
CA ASP A 124 -23.22 7.34 12.77
C ASP A 124 -21.85 7.43 12.07
N LEU A 125 -20.79 7.79 12.80
CA LEU A 125 -19.39 7.65 12.41
C LEU A 125 -18.93 6.17 12.43
N HIS A 126 -19.73 5.23 11.91
CA HIS A 126 -19.46 3.78 11.89
C HIS A 126 -18.73 3.24 13.13
N LEU A 127 -19.07 3.76 14.31
CA LEU A 127 -18.45 3.32 15.55
C LEU A 127 -18.79 1.86 15.83
N CYS A 128 -19.83 1.29 15.21
CA CYS A 128 -20.12 -0.15 15.33
C CYS A 128 -19.04 -0.99 14.63
N GLU A 129 -18.66 -0.65 13.39
CA GLU A 129 -17.55 -1.31 12.68
C GLU A 129 -16.19 -0.98 13.34
N TRP A 130 -15.99 0.26 13.81
CA TRP A 130 -14.81 0.62 14.61
C TRP A 130 -14.76 -0.11 15.96
N ARG A 131 -15.89 -0.33 16.60
CA ARG A 131 -16.02 -1.09 17.85
C ARG A 131 -15.78 -2.57 17.61
N GLU A 132 -16.13 -3.11 16.44
CA GLU A 132 -15.71 -4.46 16.04
C GLU A 132 -14.20 -4.55 15.85
N VAL A 133 -13.58 -3.58 15.17
CA VAL A 133 -12.10 -3.48 15.03
C VAL A 133 -11.40 -3.29 16.39
N MET A 134 -11.98 -2.49 17.29
CA MET A 134 -11.45 -2.27 18.65
C MET A 134 -11.68 -3.47 19.58
N LYS A 135 -12.78 -4.22 19.42
CA LYS A 135 -13.00 -5.52 20.10
C LYS A 135 -12.04 -6.60 19.59
N ALA A 136 -11.73 -6.54 18.29
CA ALA A 136 -10.69 -7.34 17.67
C ALA A 136 -9.32 -7.02 18.29
N CYS A 137 -8.98 -5.76 18.54
CA CYS A 137 -7.72 -5.37 19.21
C CYS A 137 -7.92 -4.96 20.69
N PRO A 138 -8.23 -5.87 21.63
CA PRO A 138 -8.57 -5.52 23.01
C PRO A 138 -7.40 -4.96 23.83
N ASP A 139 -6.15 -5.20 23.42
CA ASP A 139 -4.95 -4.90 24.22
C ASP A 139 -4.41 -3.46 24.10
N ARG A 140 -5.15 -2.54 23.47
CA ARG A 140 -4.74 -1.12 23.36
C ARG A 140 -4.73 -0.36 24.69
N ASN A 141 -5.22 -0.96 25.78
CA ASN A 141 -5.20 -0.36 27.12
C ASN A 141 -3.85 -0.53 27.86
N ARG A 142 -2.83 -1.18 27.28
CA ARG A 142 -1.47 -1.12 27.84
C ARG A 142 -0.92 0.31 27.72
N LYS A 143 -0.67 0.94 28.88
CA LYS A 143 -0.02 2.24 29.06
C LYS A 143 1.20 2.37 28.13
N GLY A 144 1.02 2.97 26.95
CA GLY A 144 2.09 3.10 25.97
C GLY A 144 1.64 3.52 24.56
N CYS A 145 0.47 3.07 24.09
CA CYS A 145 -0.07 3.53 22.82
C CYS A 145 -0.89 4.81 22.98
N LYS A 146 -0.24 5.97 22.90
CA LYS A 146 -0.96 7.21 22.56
C LYS A 146 -1.42 7.07 21.10
N PRO A 147 -2.71 7.28 20.78
CA PRO A 147 -3.11 7.45 19.39
C PRO A 147 -2.31 8.64 18.86
N SER A 148 -1.48 8.44 17.84
CA SER A 148 -1.02 9.55 17.02
C SER A 148 -2.27 10.12 16.35
N MET A 149 -2.89 11.10 17.00
CA MET A 149 -3.78 12.02 16.29
C MET A 149 -2.94 12.59 15.16
N ILE A 150 -3.23 12.16 13.94
CA ILE A 150 -2.74 12.79 12.73
C ILE A 150 -3.28 14.22 12.79
N LYS A 151 -2.42 15.15 13.21
CA LYS A 151 -2.70 16.57 13.16
C LYS A 151 -2.60 16.97 11.70
N TYR A 152 -3.73 17.18 11.04
CA TYR A 152 -3.74 17.90 9.77
C TYR A 152 -3.29 19.33 10.05
N LYS A 153 -2.17 19.72 9.45
CA LYS A 153 -1.72 21.11 9.38
C LYS A 153 -2.68 21.81 8.42
N GLN A 154 -3.40 22.82 8.89
CA GLN A 154 -4.00 23.81 8.00
C GLN A 154 -2.86 24.70 7.49
N GLU A 155 -2.76 24.83 6.17
CA GLU A 155 -1.93 25.84 5.50
C GLU A 155 -2.55 27.23 5.64
#